data_AF-A0A7R9HDX6-F1
#
_entry.id   AF-A0A7R9HDX6-F1
#
_cell.length_a   1.000
_cell.length_b   1.000
_cell.length_c   1.000
_cell.angle_alpha   90.00
_cell.angle_beta   90.00
_cell.angle_gamma   90.00
#
_symmetry.space_group_name_H-M   'P 1'
#
loop_
_entity.id
_entity.type
_entity.pdbx_description
1 polymer ?
#
loop_
_entity_poly.entity_id
_entity_poly.type
_entity_poly.pdbx_seq_one_letter_code
_entity_poly.pdbx_strand_id
1 'polypeptide(L)'
;VADLPGLISGSHQNKGLGIAFLKHTERCAALMFVVDLSCSEPWHHVDLLRYELGQFSSELIRRPQVVVGNKLDLPESKENLAMLKERIDVPIIPISAKVGTNLSVLLKHIRSLYDEHLSGSREE
;
A
#
# COMPACT_ATOMS: atom_id res chain seq x y z
N VAL A 1 -9.71 7.17 3.52
CA VAL A 1 -8.47 6.83 2.78
C VAL A 1 -7.64 8.09 2.70
N ALA A 2 -6.38 8.03 3.14
CA ALA A 2 -5.43 9.13 2.99
C ALA A 2 -4.35 8.68 2.01
N ASP A 3 -3.91 9.57 1.13
CA ASP A 3 -2.84 9.27 0.19
C ASP A 3 -1.49 9.69 0.78
N LEU A 4 -0.47 8.87 0.53
CA LEU A 4 0.93 9.12 0.88
C LEU A 4 1.62 9.69 -0.37
N PRO A 5 1.65 11.03 -0.58
CA PRO A 5 2.39 11.58 -1.70
C PRO A 5 3.86 11.18 -1.57
N GLY A 6 4.42 10.75 -2.71
CA GLY A 6 5.68 10.01 -2.80
C GLY A 6 6.73 10.37 -1.74
N LEU A 7 7.18 9.33 -1.01
CA LEU A 7 8.34 9.35 -0.11
C LEU A 7 9.68 9.53 -0.86
N ILE A 8 9.62 10.02 -2.10
CA ILE A 8 10.74 10.17 -3.01
C ILE A 8 11.80 11.07 -2.36
N SER A 9 13.04 10.62 -2.42
CA SER A 9 14.25 11.33 -1.99
C SER A 9 14.24 12.79 -2.49
N GLY A 10 13.92 13.71 -1.57
CA GLY A 10 13.81 15.15 -1.84
C GLY A 10 12.60 15.83 -1.20
N SER A 11 11.55 15.08 -0.81
CA SER A 11 10.38 15.66 -0.12
C SER A 11 10.66 16.10 1.33
N HIS A 12 11.79 15.68 1.91
CA HIS A 12 12.27 16.06 3.25
C HIS A 12 12.59 17.56 3.44
N GLN A 13 12.60 18.37 2.37
CA GLN A 13 12.83 19.82 2.50
C GLN A 13 11.57 20.63 2.85
N ASN A 14 10.36 20.04 2.81
CA ASN A 14 9.14 20.72 3.27
C ASN A 14 8.95 20.54 4.79
N LYS A 15 9.73 21.32 5.56
CA LYS A 15 9.87 21.36 7.03
C LYS A 15 8.57 21.56 7.87
N GLY A 16 7.37 21.39 7.31
CA GLY A 16 6.09 21.54 8.03
C GLY A 16 5.04 20.47 7.75
N LEU A 17 5.15 19.72 6.64
CA LEU A 17 4.14 18.71 6.25
C LEU A 17 4.32 17.39 6.98
N GLY A 18 5.56 16.93 7.22
CA GLY A 18 5.83 15.61 7.79
C GLY A 18 5.19 15.36 9.17
N ILE A 19 5.24 16.32 10.09
CA ILE A 19 4.71 16.15 11.46
C ILE A 19 3.17 16.20 11.49
N ALA A 20 2.56 17.14 10.78
CA ALA A 20 1.10 17.23 10.70
C ALA A 20 0.52 16.00 9.98
N PHE A 21 1.24 15.50 8.98
CA PHE A 21 0.91 14.31 8.23
C PHE A 21 1.04 13.03 9.07
N LEU A 22 2.13 12.90 9.85
CA LEU A 22 2.35 11.81 10.80
C LEU A 22 1.17 11.62 11.75
N LYS A 23 0.71 12.71 12.39
CA LYS A 23 -0.47 12.69 13.29
C LYS A 23 -1.74 12.17 12.63
N HIS A 24 -1.90 12.33 11.31
CA HIS A 24 -3.04 11.78 10.57
C HIS A 24 -2.81 10.31 10.22
N THR A 25 -1.61 9.94 9.77
CA THR A 25 -1.24 8.54 9.51
C THR A 25 -1.26 7.68 10.77
N GLU A 26 -1.03 8.25 11.95
CA GLU A 26 -1.18 7.53 13.24
C GLU A 26 -2.59 6.95 13.43
N ARG A 27 -3.62 7.48 12.74
CA ARG A 27 -5.01 6.99 12.80
C ARG A 27 -5.34 5.98 11.69
N CYS A 28 -4.39 5.65 10.82
CA CYS A 28 -4.61 4.69 9.74
C CYS A 28 -4.59 3.24 10.23
N ALA A 29 -5.71 2.53 10.08
CA ALA A 29 -5.83 1.12 10.44
C ALA A 29 -4.81 0.19 9.75
N ALA A 30 -4.49 0.47 8.49
CA ALA A 30 -3.66 -0.37 7.64
C ALA A 30 -2.91 0.47 6.59
N LEU A 31 -1.89 -0.13 5.99
CA LEU A 31 -1.10 0.42 4.89
C LEU A 31 -1.41 -0.32 3.60
N MET A 32 -1.47 0.43 2.51
CA MET A 32 -1.81 -0.11 1.20
C MET A 32 -0.81 0.39 0.16
N PHE A 33 0.03 -0.52 -0.35
CA PHE A 33 1.06 -0.20 -1.34
C PHE A 33 0.51 -0.44 -2.74
N VAL A 34 0.30 0.62 -3.50
CA VAL A 34 -0.15 0.50 -4.90
C VAL A 34 1.08 0.43 -5.80
N VAL A 35 1.22 -0.67 -6.53
CA VAL A 35 2.35 -0.89 -7.46
C VAL A 35 1.85 -1.16 -8.87
N ASP A 36 2.67 -0.80 -9.85
CA ASP A 36 2.37 -0.99 -11.27
C ASP A 36 2.85 -2.36 -11.74
N LEU A 37 1.93 -3.25 -12.12
CA LEU A 37 2.25 -4.58 -12.63
C LEU A 37 2.86 -4.58 -14.04
N SER A 38 2.82 -3.47 -14.77
CA SER A 38 3.43 -3.36 -16.10
C SER A 38 4.92 -2.98 -16.06
N CYS A 39 5.42 -2.53 -14.91
CA CYS A 39 6.84 -2.26 -14.72
C CYS A 39 7.63 -3.58 -14.61
N SER A 40 8.91 -3.52 -14.99
CA SER A 40 9.86 -4.59 -14.66
C SER A 40 10.01 -4.70 -13.15
N GLU A 41 9.89 -5.91 -12.62
CA GLU A 41 10.19 -6.23 -11.21
C GLU A 41 9.40 -5.41 -10.16
N PRO A 42 8.05 -5.46 -10.16
CA PRO A 42 7.22 -4.66 -9.25
C PRO A 42 7.46 -4.95 -7.76
N TRP A 43 8.03 -6.11 -7.42
CA TRP A 43 8.42 -6.44 -6.04
C TRP A 43 9.50 -5.50 -5.50
N HIS A 44 10.46 -5.08 -6.33
CA HIS A 44 11.49 -4.12 -5.91
C HIS A 44 10.87 -2.77 -5.53
N HIS A 45 9.79 -2.36 -6.20
CA HIS A 45 9.06 -1.14 -5.84
C HIS A 45 8.37 -1.26 -4.48
N VAL A 46 7.80 -2.43 -4.16
CA VAL A 46 7.22 -2.69 -2.83
C VAL A 46 8.31 -2.59 -1.75
N ASP A 47 9.45 -3.25 -1.96
CA ASP A 47 10.54 -3.25 -0.99
C ASP A 47 11.14 -1.87 -0.77
N LEU A 48 11.28 -1.08 -1.84
CA LEU A 48 11.72 0.31 -1.75
C LEU A 48 10.74 1.16 -0.93
N LEU A 49 9.44 1.09 -1.22
CA LEU A 49 8.42 1.83 -0.47
C LEU A 49 8.39 1.43 1.00
N ARG A 50 8.56 0.14 1.30
CA ARG A 50 8.66 -0.36 2.68
C ARG A 50 9.89 0.17 3.39
N TYR A 51 11.04 0.17 2.71
CA TYR A 51 12.27 0.70 3.25
C TYR A 51 12.14 2.19 3.57
N GLU A 52 11.66 3.00 2.62
CA GLU A 52 11.43 4.43 2.81
C GLU A 52 10.47 4.72 3.96
N LEU A 53 9.35 4.01 4.03
CA LEU A 53 8.39 4.16 5.12
C LEU A 53 8.98 3.73 6.47
N GLY A 54 9.81 2.68 6.50
CA GLY A 54 10.52 2.23 7.68
C GLY A 54 11.56 3.23 8.18
N GLN A 55 12.26 3.94 7.27
CA GLN A 55 13.14 5.06 7.62
C GLN A 55 12.36 6.25 8.19
N PHE A 56 11.11 6.43 7.76
CA PHE A 56 10.27 7.52 8.23
C PHE A 56 9.58 7.21 9.57
N SER A 57 9.05 6.00 9.75
CA SER A 57 8.39 5.56 10.99
C SER A 57 8.39 4.03 11.11
N SER A 58 9.12 3.53 12.10
CA SER A 58 9.15 2.11 12.46
C SER A 58 7.84 1.58 13.02
N GLU A 59 6.97 2.45 13.55
CA GLU A 59 5.63 2.10 14.03
C GLU A 59 4.64 1.92 12.87
N LEU A 60 4.68 2.81 11.87
CA LEU A 60 3.78 2.71 10.72
C LEU A 60 4.02 1.43 9.93
N ILE A 61 5.28 1.06 9.67
CA ILE A 61 5.61 -0.12 8.88
C ILE A 61 5.17 -1.44 9.55
N ARG A 62 4.94 -1.46 10.87
CA ARG A 62 4.44 -2.65 11.59
C ARG A 62 2.95 -2.90 11.41
N ARG A 63 2.21 -1.93 10.88
CA ARG A 63 0.75 -2.06 10.68
C ARG A 63 0.43 -3.11 9.62
N PRO A 64 -0.79 -3.67 9.63
CA PRO A 64 -1.26 -4.55 8.57
C PRO A 64 -1.03 -3.92 7.18
N GLN A 65 -0.45 -4.70 6.28
CA GLN A 65 -0.09 -4.24 4.94
C GLN A 65 -0.83 -5.05 3.88
N VAL A 66 -1.24 -4.38 2.81
CA VAL A 66 -1.77 -5.01 1.59
C VAL A 66 -1.13 -4.37 0.37
N VAL A 67 -0.78 -5.18 -0.62
CA VAL A 67 -0.24 -4.70 -1.90
C VAL A 67 -1.35 -4.71 -2.93
N VAL A 68 -1.51 -3.60 -3.64
CA VAL A 68 -2.47 -3.46 -4.74
C VAL A 68 -1.69 -3.42 -6.04
N GLY A 69 -1.73 -4.52 -6.78
CA GLY A 69 -1.10 -4.61 -8.09
C GLY A 69 -2.00 -3.99 -9.15
N ASN A 70 -1.74 -2.76 -9.56
CA ASN A 70 -2.51 -2.03 -10.56
C ASN A 70 -2.06 -2.36 -11.99
N LYS A 71 -2.87 -1.95 -12.97
CA LYS A 71 -2.68 -2.16 -14.42
C LYS A 71 -2.76 -3.62 -14.89
N LEU A 72 -3.54 -4.45 -14.20
CA LEU A 72 -3.78 -5.85 -14.57
C LEU A 72 -4.28 -6.06 -16.02
N ASP A 73 -4.79 -5.01 -16.67
CA ASP A 73 -5.22 -5.02 -18.06
C ASP A 73 -4.08 -5.19 -19.09
N LEU A 74 -2.81 -5.03 -18.68
CA LEU A 74 -1.67 -5.14 -19.59
C LEU A 74 -1.10 -6.57 -19.68
N PRO A 75 -0.59 -7.01 -20.85
CA PRO A 75 -0.12 -8.38 -21.06
C PRO A 75 0.95 -8.84 -20.07
N GLU A 76 1.92 -7.96 -19.76
CA GLU A 76 3.07 -8.22 -18.89
C GLU A 76 2.64 -8.41 -17.42
N SER A 77 1.45 -7.92 -17.06
CA SER A 77 0.99 -7.88 -15.67
C SER A 77 0.71 -9.25 -15.08
N LYS A 78 0.39 -10.27 -15.91
CA LYS A 78 0.09 -11.62 -15.42
C LYS A 78 1.32 -12.33 -14.88
N GLU A 79 2.42 -12.26 -15.64
CA GLU A 79 3.71 -12.86 -15.25
C GLU A 79 4.29 -12.11 -14.05
N ASN A 80 4.29 -10.78 -14.10
CA ASN A 80 4.74 -9.94 -13.00
C ASN A 80 3.92 -10.16 -11.71
N LEU A 81 2.61 -10.40 -11.81
CA LEU A 81 1.77 -10.73 -10.67
C LEU A 81 2.16 -12.08 -10.04
N ALA A 82 2.49 -13.09 -10.84
CA ALA A 82 2.93 -14.38 -10.33
C ALA A 82 4.24 -14.23 -9.55
N MET A 83 5.23 -13.56 -10.15
CA MET A 83 6.51 -13.26 -9.50
C MET A 83 6.35 -12.39 -8.24
N LEU A 84 5.44 -11.41 -8.26
CA LEU A 84 5.13 -10.58 -7.10
C LEU A 84 4.59 -11.41 -5.93
N LYS A 85 3.69 -12.36 -6.21
CA LYS A 85 3.15 -13.27 -5.18
C LYS A 85 4.18 -14.23 -4.60
N GLU A 86 5.17 -14.63 -5.39
CA GLU A 86 6.26 -15.49 -4.89
C GLU A 86 7.25 -14.74 -4.01
N ARG A 87 7.47 -13.45 -4.28
CA ARG A 87 8.49 -12.64 -3.59
C ARG A 87 7.97 -11.85 -2.39
N ILE A 88 6.68 -11.55 -2.36
CA ILE A 88 6.07 -10.68 -1.36
C ILE A 88 5.07 -11.46 -0.51
N ASP A 89 5.39 -11.63 0.77
CA ASP A 89 4.58 -12.35 1.75
C ASP A 89 3.55 -11.45 2.45
N VAL A 90 2.74 -10.73 1.67
CA VAL A 90 1.55 -10.03 2.17
C VAL A 90 0.39 -10.19 1.19
N PRO A 91 -0.87 -9.97 1.61
CA PRO A 91 -2.00 -10.04 0.70
C PRO A 91 -1.80 -9.13 -0.52
N ILE A 92 -1.99 -9.69 -1.72
CA ILE A 92 -1.89 -8.96 -2.99
C ILE A 92 -3.26 -8.96 -3.67
N ILE A 93 -3.78 -7.77 -3.95
CA ILE A 93 -5.04 -7.56 -4.67
C ILE A 93 -4.72 -6.98 -6.06
N PRO A 94 -4.78 -7.80 -7.12
CA PRO A 94 -4.55 -7.30 -8.47
C PRO A 94 -5.80 -6.57 -8.97
N ILE A 95 -5.64 -5.35 -9.50
CA ILE A 95 -6.72 -4.52 -10.04
C ILE A 95 -6.34 -3.93 -11.40
N SER A 96 -7.34 -3.48 -12.14
CA SER A 96 -7.14 -2.46 -13.17
C SER A 96 -7.98 -1.25 -12.81
N ALA A 97 -7.33 -0.17 -12.36
CA ALA A 97 -8.01 1.09 -12.11
C ALA A 97 -8.60 1.70 -13.39
N LYS A 98 -7.98 1.46 -14.55
CA LYS A 98 -8.42 1.96 -15.86
C LYS A 98 -9.70 1.27 -16.34
N VAL A 99 -9.75 -0.05 -16.23
CA VAL A 99 -10.88 -0.86 -16.73
C VAL A 99 -11.94 -1.09 -15.64
N GLY A 100 -11.61 -0.82 -14.37
CA GLY A 100 -12.48 -1.11 -13.24
C GLY A 100 -12.43 -2.58 -12.79
N THR A 101 -11.44 -3.35 -13.25
CA THR A 101 -11.32 -4.77 -12.89
C THR A 101 -10.96 -4.93 -11.43
N ASN A 102 -11.71 -5.78 -10.72
CA ASN A 102 -11.46 -6.20 -9.34
C ASN A 102 -11.55 -5.08 -8.26
N LEU A 103 -12.08 -3.90 -8.61
CA LEU A 103 -12.23 -2.79 -7.65
C LEU A 103 -13.21 -3.12 -6.51
N SER A 104 -14.24 -3.91 -6.77
CA SER A 104 -15.19 -4.33 -5.73
C SER A 104 -14.54 -5.20 -4.66
N VAL A 105 -13.59 -6.06 -5.03
CA VAL A 105 -12.81 -6.88 -4.09
C VAL A 105 -11.89 -6.00 -3.25
N LEU A 106 -11.22 -5.02 -3.88
CA LEU A 106 -10.42 -4.03 -3.16
C LEU A 106 -11.25 -3.28 -2.11
N LEU A 107 -12.42 -2.76 -2.50
CA LEU A 107 -13.30 -2.02 -1.58
C LEU A 107 -13.80 -2.89 -0.43
N LYS A 108 -14.17 -4.14 -0.69
CA LYS A 108 -14.56 -5.11 0.36
C LYS A 108 -13.41 -5.39 1.33
N HIS A 109 -12.19 -5.53 0.82
CA HIS A 109 -11.02 -5.77 1.66
C HIS A 109 -10.71 -4.56 2.55
N ILE A 110 -10.75 -3.34 1.99
CA ILE A 110 -10.60 -2.09 2.77
C ILE A 110 -11.66 -2.02 3.87
N ARG A 111 -12.90 -2.41 3.58
CA ARG A 111 -13.97 -2.44 4.57
C ARG A 111 -13.69 -3.43 5.70
N SER A 112 -13.24 -4.65 5.38
CA SER A 112 -12.85 -5.66 6.38
C SER A 112 -11.77 -5.14 7.32
N LEU A 113 -10.68 -4.60 6.76
CA LEU A 113 -9.57 -4.05 7.55
C LEU A 113 -10.01 -2.92 8.48
N TYR A 114 -10.93 -2.07 8.01
CA TYR A 114 -11.48 -0.99 8.82
C TYR A 114 -12.37 -1.50 9.96
N ASP A 115 -13.24 -2.47 9.68
CA ASP A 115 -14.14 -3.05 10.68
C ASP A 115 -13.35 -3.82 11.75
N GLU A 116 -12.32 -4.58 11.36
CA GLU A 116 -11.40 -5.30 12.27
C GLU A 116 -10.67 -4.35 13.21
N HIS A 117 -10.16 -3.23 12.68
CA HIS A 117 -9.51 -2.20 13.49
C HIS A 117 -10.48 -1.54 14.48
N LEU A 118 -11.72 -1.26 14.08
CA LEU A 118 -12.74 -0.72 14.97
C LEU A 118 -13.14 -1.70 16.09
N SER A 119 -13.20 -3.00 15.80
CA SER A 119 -13.49 -4.00 16.83
C SER A 119 -12.34 -4.13 17.83
N GLY A 120 -11.08 -4.15 17.36
CA GLY A 120 -9.91 -4.24 18.25
C GLY A 120 -9.70 -3.00 19.12
N SER A 121 -10.08 -1.81 18.62
CA SER A 121 -9.97 -0.54 19.38
C SER A 121 -11.00 -0.37 20.50
N ARG A 122 -11.99 -1.27 20.61
CA ARG A 122 -13.05 -1.22 21.65
C ARG A 122 -12.75 -2.13 22.84
N GLU A 123 -11.71 -2.95 22.76
CA GLU A 123 -11.32 -3.92 23.80
C GLU A 123 -10.10 -3.47 24.63
N GLU A 124 -9.52 -2.31 24.34
CA GLU A 124 -8.50 -1.60 25.15
C GLU A 124 -9.09 -0.41 25.90
#